data_AF-A0A1D7XL63-F1
#
_entry.id   AF-A0A1D7XL63-F1
#
_cell.length_a   1.000
_cell.length_b   1.000
_cell.length_c   1.000
_cell.angle_alpha   90.00
_cell.angle_beta   90.00
_cell.angle_gamma   90.00
#
_symmetry.space_group_name_H-M   'P 1'
#
loop_
_entity.id
_entity.type
_entity.pdbx_description
1 polymer ?
#
loop_
_entity_poly.entity_id
_entity_poly.type
_entity_poly.pdbx_seq_one_letter_code
_entity_poly.pdbx_strand_id
1 'polypeptide(L)'
;MRKDKVLVIILIIMSLCQSIILNNIGNFKEEELSKESIIKNDYKNVSVSDINDKFKSLNNVEFLKGTKQHDGSWLISLKIEGEKKDLLASLVKLRNYDIKNYKIEHNKDKSSLIIELSDII
;
A
#
# COMPACT_ATOMS: atom_id res chain seq x y z
N MET A 1 -8.79 39.73 34.85
CA MET A 1 -9.80 39.36 33.83
C MET A 1 -10.68 38.26 34.41
N ARG A 2 -12.02 38.34 34.30
CA ARG A 2 -12.92 37.29 34.85
C ARG A 2 -12.58 35.95 34.19
N LYS A 3 -12.57 34.86 34.98
CA LYS A 3 -12.15 33.51 34.56
C LYS A 3 -12.90 33.04 33.30
N ASP A 4 -14.15 33.45 33.16
CA ASP A 4 -15.01 33.14 32.01
C ASP A 4 -14.46 33.73 30.70
N LYS A 5 -13.87 34.93 30.74
CA LYS A 5 -13.27 35.57 29.57
C LYS A 5 -12.00 34.83 29.12
N VAL A 6 -11.25 34.27 30.05
CA VAL A 6 -10.05 33.47 29.75
C VAL A 6 -10.45 32.15 29.09
N LEU A 7 -11.50 31.52 29.59
CA LEU A 7 -12.03 30.27 29.04
C LEU A 7 -12.54 30.44 27.61
N VAL A 8 -13.26 31.53 27.32
CA VAL A 8 -13.72 31.86 25.97
C VAL A 8 -12.54 32.08 25.01
N ILE A 9 -11.48 32.77 25.43
CA ILE A 9 -10.28 32.98 24.60
C ILE A 9 -9.59 31.65 24.28
N ILE A 10 -9.48 30.74 25.25
CA ILE A 10 -8.89 29.42 25.05
C ILE A 10 -9.69 28.60 24.03
N LEU A 11 -11.02 28.64 24.11
CA LEU A 11 -11.89 27.92 23.17
C LEU A 11 -11.73 28.45 21.73
N ILE A 12 -11.60 29.77 21.56
CA ILE A 12 -11.36 30.38 20.25
C ILE A 12 -10.01 29.94 19.67
N ILE A 13 -8.95 29.93 20.48
CA ILE A 13 -7.62 29.48 20.04
C ILE A 13 -7.64 28.01 19.63
N MET A 14 -8.31 27.15 20.41
CA MET A 14 -8.47 25.72 20.10
C MET A 14 -9.18 25.49 18.76
N SER A 15 -10.26 26.25 18.49
CA SER A 15 -11.01 26.16 17.23
C SER A 15 -10.17 26.59 16.00
N LEU A 16 -9.33 27.61 16.15
CA LEU A 16 -8.42 28.05 15.09
C LEU A 16 -7.32 27.01 14.82
N CYS A 17 -6.74 26.42 15.87
CA CYS A 17 -5.74 25.36 15.74
C CYS A 17 -6.30 24.12 15.01
N GLN A 18 -7.52 23.68 15.36
CA GLN A 18 -8.18 22.56 14.69
C GLN A 18 -8.39 22.83 13.19
N SER A 19 -8.76 24.06 12.84
CA SER A 19 -8.98 24.47 11.44
C SER A 19 -7.67 24.45 10.62
N ILE A 20 -6.56 24.89 11.21
CA ILE A 20 -5.23 24.87 10.56
C ILE A 20 -4.76 23.44 10.34
N ILE A 21 -4.94 22.56 11.34
CA ILE A 21 -4.57 21.14 11.23
C ILE A 21 -5.38 20.46 10.13
N LEU A 22 -6.69 20.68 10.08
CA LEU A 22 -7.56 20.09 9.05
C LEU A 22 -7.21 20.58 7.63
N ASN A 23 -6.89 21.86 7.48
CA ASN A 23 -6.45 22.43 6.20
C ASN A 23 -5.09 21.85 5.74
N ASN A 24 -4.17 21.60 6.67
CA ASN A 24 -2.88 20.96 6.34
C ASN A 24 -3.03 19.47 6.04
N ILE A 25 -4.01 18.78 6.64
CA ILE A 25 -4.32 17.38 6.31
C ILE A 25 -4.95 17.29 4.90
N GLY A 26 -5.85 18.21 4.54
CA GLY A 26 -6.42 18.27 3.18
C GLY A 26 -5.42 18.65 2.09
N ASN A 27 -4.29 19.24 2.47
CA ASN A 27 -3.17 19.59 1.57
C ASN A 27 -2.06 18.54 1.52
N PHE A 28 -2.26 17.33 2.08
CA PHE A 28 -1.53 16.16 1.61
C PHE A 28 -2.02 15.89 0.18
N LYS A 29 -1.42 16.63 -0.75
CA LYS A 29 -1.47 16.38 -2.19
C LYS A 29 -1.50 14.88 -2.41
N GLU A 30 -2.53 14.42 -3.09
CA GLU A 30 -2.39 13.26 -3.97
C GLU A 30 -1.08 13.48 -4.72
N GLU A 31 -0.03 12.72 -4.36
CA GLU A 31 1.11 12.57 -5.25
C GLU A 31 0.49 12.13 -6.56
N GLU A 32 0.49 13.02 -7.56
CA GLU A 32 0.18 12.65 -8.92
C GLU A 32 1.04 11.44 -9.22
N LEU A 33 0.39 10.27 -9.27
CA LEU A 33 0.95 9.06 -9.82
C LEU A 33 1.48 9.47 -11.17
N SER A 34 2.80 9.66 -11.24
CA SER A 34 3.51 9.83 -12.49
C SER A 34 3.01 8.72 -13.37
N LYS A 35 2.26 9.09 -14.42
CA LYS A 35 1.82 8.20 -15.49
C LYS A 35 3.07 7.77 -16.26
N GLU A 36 3.97 7.07 -15.60
CA GLU A 36 4.88 6.17 -16.27
C GLU A 36 3.94 5.13 -16.87
N SER A 37 3.87 5.16 -18.21
CA SER A 37 2.97 4.35 -19.02
C SER A 37 2.82 2.97 -18.40
N ILE A 38 1.62 2.65 -17.91
CA ILE A 38 1.25 1.28 -17.57
C ILE A 38 1.47 0.52 -18.87
N ILE A 39 2.58 -0.21 -18.93
CA ILE A 39 2.84 -1.14 -20.01
C ILE A 39 1.69 -2.13 -19.89
N LYS A 40 0.68 -2.00 -20.76
CA LYS A 40 -0.36 -3.00 -20.95
C LYS A 40 0.34 -4.25 -21.45
N ASN A 41 0.88 -5.03 -20.52
CA ASN A 41 1.36 -6.36 -20.81
C ASN A 41 0.13 -7.16 -21.19
N ASP A 42 0.07 -7.62 -22.44
CA ASP A 42 -0.97 -8.49 -22.91
C ASP A 42 -0.75 -9.87 -22.26
N TYR A 43 -1.28 -10.05 -21.04
CA TYR A 43 -1.09 -11.25 -20.21
C TYR A 43 -1.83 -12.49 -20.74
N LYS A 44 -2.38 -12.44 -21.96
CA LYS A 44 -3.10 -13.56 -22.55
C LYS A 44 -2.30 -14.87 -22.55
N ASN A 45 -0.97 -14.78 -22.74
CA ASN A 45 -0.06 -15.93 -22.84
C ASN A 45 0.95 -16.06 -21.68
N VAL A 46 0.82 -15.27 -20.61
CA VAL A 46 1.77 -15.34 -19.48
C VAL A 46 1.43 -16.54 -18.59
N SER A 47 2.42 -17.40 -18.35
CA SER A 47 2.30 -18.60 -17.53
C SER A 47 2.52 -18.28 -16.04
N VAL A 48 2.06 -19.18 -15.16
CA VAL A 48 2.35 -19.08 -13.70
C VAL A 48 3.86 -19.06 -13.43
N SER A 49 4.65 -19.78 -14.23
CA SER A 49 6.11 -19.78 -14.13
C SER A 49 6.72 -18.41 -14.41
N ASP A 50 6.25 -17.71 -15.44
CA ASP A 50 6.75 -16.37 -15.79
C ASP A 50 6.48 -15.36 -14.66
N ILE A 51 5.32 -15.50 -14.01
CA ILE A 51 4.93 -14.69 -12.85
C ILE A 51 5.83 -15.02 -11.66
N ASN A 52 6.03 -16.30 -11.37
CA ASN A 52 6.91 -16.73 -10.28
C ASN A 52 8.34 -16.21 -10.48
N ASP A 53 8.88 -16.28 -11.70
CA ASP A 53 10.22 -15.79 -12.02
C ASP A 53 10.34 -14.26 -11.86
N LYS A 54 9.27 -13.50 -12.11
CA LYS A 54 9.24 -12.05 -11.85
C LYS A 54 9.45 -11.75 -10.36
N PHE A 55 8.83 -12.53 -9.47
CA PHE A 55 8.91 -12.32 -8.02
C PHE A 55 10.13 -12.99 -7.36
N LYS A 56 10.79 -13.96 -8.02
CA LYS A 56 12.06 -14.54 -7.54
C LYS A 56 13.18 -13.52 -7.37
N SER A 57 13.13 -12.40 -8.10
CA SER A 57 14.08 -11.30 -7.98
C SER A 57 13.99 -10.55 -6.63
N LEU A 58 12.96 -10.83 -5.82
CA LEU A 58 12.74 -10.23 -4.52
C LEU A 58 13.23 -11.19 -3.43
N ASN A 59 14.39 -10.89 -2.85
CA ASN A 59 15.11 -11.74 -1.88
C ASN A 59 14.34 -12.12 -0.59
N ASN A 60 13.13 -11.59 -0.39
CA ASN A 60 12.31 -11.78 0.80
C ASN A 60 10.82 -12.03 0.47
N VAL A 61 10.51 -12.42 -0.76
CA VAL A 61 9.15 -12.70 -1.22
C VAL A 61 9.03 -14.15 -1.63
N GLU A 62 8.08 -14.83 -1.01
CA GLU A 62 7.64 -16.18 -1.37
C GLU A 62 6.37 -16.09 -2.20
N PHE A 63 6.39 -16.66 -3.40
CA PHE A 63 5.19 -16.82 -4.22
C PHE A 63 4.36 -17.97 -3.66
N LEU A 64 3.13 -17.67 -3.22
CA LEU A 64 2.23 -18.70 -2.70
C LEU A 64 1.37 -19.31 -3.80
N LYS A 65 0.71 -18.45 -4.60
CA LYS A 65 -0.28 -18.88 -5.59
C LYS A 65 -0.49 -17.82 -6.67
N GLY A 66 -0.77 -18.27 -7.89
CA GLY A 66 -1.28 -17.44 -8.97
C GLY A 66 -2.54 -18.08 -9.55
N THR A 67 -3.64 -17.31 -9.64
CA THR A 67 -4.91 -17.77 -10.22
C THR A 67 -5.31 -16.82 -11.33
N LYS A 68 -5.61 -17.35 -12.51
CA LYS A 68 -6.15 -16.55 -13.62
C LYS A 68 -7.64 -16.32 -13.40
N GLN A 69 -8.07 -15.06 -13.42
CA GLN A 69 -9.46 -14.66 -13.28
C GLN A 69 -10.20 -14.76 -14.62
N HIS A 70 -11.54 -14.69 -14.56
CA HIS A 70 -12.40 -14.81 -15.74
C HIS A 70 -12.22 -13.69 -16.78
N ASP A 71 -11.76 -12.51 -16.35
CA ASP A 71 -11.43 -11.37 -17.20
C ASP A 71 -10.03 -11.48 -17.84
N GLY A 72 -9.29 -12.56 -17.53
CA GLY A 72 -7.94 -12.79 -18.00
C GLY A 72 -6.83 -12.17 -17.13
N SER A 73 -7.20 -11.41 -16.09
CA SER A 73 -6.24 -10.87 -15.11
C SER A 73 -5.69 -11.97 -14.20
N TRP A 74 -4.55 -11.70 -13.55
CA TRP A 74 -3.96 -12.61 -12.57
C TRP A 74 -4.23 -12.11 -11.16
N LEU A 75 -4.68 -13.02 -10.28
CA LEU A 75 -4.67 -12.84 -8.84
C LEU A 75 -3.47 -13.58 -8.25
N ILE A 76 -2.54 -12.85 -7.65
CA ILE A 76 -1.25 -13.36 -7.18
C ILE A 76 -1.18 -13.19 -5.67
N SER A 77 -0.98 -14.28 -4.94
CA SER A 77 -0.74 -14.28 -3.50
C SER A 77 0.75 -14.38 -3.23
N LEU A 78 1.30 -13.37 -2.56
CA LEU A 78 2.70 -13.30 -2.15
C LEU A 78 2.79 -13.27 -0.64
N LYS A 79 3.84 -13.87 -0.07
CA LYS A 79 4.20 -13.73 1.34
C LYS A 79 5.55 -13.03 1.44
N ILE A 80 5.59 -11.90 2.12
CA ILE A 80 6.81 -11.14 2.38
C ILE A 80 7.18 -11.34 3.84
N GLU A 81 8.40 -11.77 4.11
CA GLU A 81 8.92 -11.90 5.48
C GLU A 81 10.12 -10.99 5.67
N GLY A 82 10.23 -10.33 6.83
CA GLY A 82 11.40 -9.53 7.15
C GLY A 82 11.14 -8.50 8.23
N GLU A 83 12.14 -7.65 8.46
CA GLU A 83 11.95 -6.49 9.32
C GLU A 83 11.11 -5.43 8.61
N LYS A 84 10.59 -4.46 9.38
CA LYS A 84 9.77 -3.36 8.86
C LYS A 84 10.38 -2.69 7.62
N LYS A 85 11.70 -2.49 7.60
CA LYS A 85 12.41 -1.85 6.47
C LYS A 85 12.35 -2.71 5.21
N ASP A 86 12.51 -4.02 5.34
CA ASP A 86 12.49 -4.96 4.22
C ASP A 86 11.08 -5.12 3.65
N LEU A 87 10.07 -5.16 4.53
CA LEU A 87 8.66 -5.17 4.13
C LEU A 87 8.29 -3.93 3.32
N LEU A 88 8.71 -2.74 3.79
CA LEU A 88 8.45 -1.48 3.09
C LEU A 88 9.18 -1.43 1.74
N ALA A 89 10.44 -1.88 1.69
CA ALA A 89 11.20 -1.91 0.44
C ALA A 89 10.56 -2.82 -0.61
N SER A 90 10.03 -3.97 -0.20
CA SER A 90 9.35 -4.90 -1.12
C SER A 90 7.98 -4.38 -1.54
N LEU A 91 7.24 -3.73 -0.66
CA LEU A 91 5.97 -3.07 -0.99
C LEU A 91 6.13 -1.96 -2.03
N VAL A 92 7.20 -1.16 -1.97
CA VAL A 92 7.48 -0.12 -2.97
C VAL A 92 7.60 -0.71 -4.37
N LYS A 93 8.19 -1.90 -4.51
CA LYS A 93 8.32 -2.59 -5.80
C LYS A 93 6.99 -3.14 -6.33
N LEU A 94 5.97 -3.23 -5.46
CA LEU A 94 4.63 -3.68 -5.81
C LEU A 94 3.67 -2.52 -6.08
N ARG A 95 4.15 -1.26 -6.10
CA ARG A 95 3.32 -0.05 -6.28
C ARG A 95 2.50 -0.03 -7.58
N ASN A 96 2.94 -0.74 -8.62
CA ASN A 96 2.27 -0.81 -9.92
C ASN A 96 1.21 -1.92 -10.00
N TYR A 97 0.93 -2.60 -8.89
CA TYR A 97 -0.10 -3.61 -8.76
C TYR A 97 -1.23 -3.12 -7.86
N ASP A 98 -2.45 -3.52 -8.17
CA ASP A 98 -3.62 -3.28 -7.33
C ASP A 98 -3.64 -4.30 -6.19
N ILE A 99 -3.60 -3.81 -4.94
CA ILE A 99 -3.66 -4.64 -3.75
C ILE A 99 -5.13 -4.94 -3.45
N LYS A 100 -5.56 -6.17 -3.74
CA LYS A 100 -6.93 -6.62 -3.49
C LYS A 100 -7.18 -6.98 -2.04
N ASN A 101 -6.18 -7.59 -1.41
CA ASN A 101 -6.29 -8.04 -0.03
C ASN A 101 -4.91 -8.07 0.62
N TYR A 102 -4.88 -7.94 1.95
CA TYR A 102 -3.66 -8.10 2.71
C TYR A 102 -3.93 -8.71 4.09
N LYS A 103 -2.98 -9.49 4.58
CA LYS A 103 -2.97 -10.05 5.93
C LYS A 103 -1.59 -9.87 6.53
N ILE A 104 -1.55 -9.21 7.68
CA ILE A 104 -0.33 -9.05 8.47
C ILE A 104 -0.38 -10.08 9.58
N GLU A 105 0.66 -10.90 9.68
CA GLU A 105 0.85 -11.79 10.83
C GLU A 105 2.12 -11.38 11.55
N HIS A 106 2.01 -11.17 12.87
CA HIS A 106 3.15 -10.85 13.71
C HIS A 106 3.42 -12.04 14.61
N ASN A 107 4.54 -12.73 14.38
CA ASN A 107 5.05 -13.74 15.30
C ASN A 107 6.23 -13.15 16.10
N LYS A 108 6.54 -13.72 17.26
CA LYS A 108 7.48 -13.12 18.24
C LYS A 108 8.83 -12.71 17.66
N ASP A 109 9.30 -13.37 16.60
CA ASP A 109 10.60 -13.13 15.96
C ASP A 109 10.50 -12.59 14.51
N LYS A 110 9.32 -12.61 13.88
CA LYS A 110 9.14 -12.23 12.46
C LYS A 110 7.76 -11.67 12.17
N SER A 111 7.72 -10.60 11.37
CA SER A 111 6.49 -10.11 10.74
C SER A 111 6.38 -10.69 9.33
N SER A 112 5.23 -11.25 8.99
CA SER A 112 4.90 -11.68 7.64
C SER A 112 3.73 -10.87 7.10
N LEU A 113 3.77 -10.59 5.80
CA LEU A 113 2.75 -9.86 5.08
C LEU A 113 2.33 -10.68 3.87
N ILE A 114 1.11 -11.20 3.90
CA ILE A 114 0.50 -11.88 2.77
C ILE A 114 -0.31 -10.85 1.99
N ILE A 115 -0.06 -10.73 0.69
CA ILE A 115 -0.71 -9.75 -0.18
C ILE A 115 -1.29 -10.46 -1.39
N GLU A 116 -2.53 -10.13 -1.72
CA GLU A 116 -3.17 -10.51 -2.97
C GLU A 116 -3.13 -9.32 -3.94
N LEU A 117 -2.48 -9.52 -5.08
CA LEU A 117 -2.26 -8.50 -6.10
C LEU A 117 -3.02 -8.85 -7.38
N SER A 118 -3.52 -7.85 -8.07
CA SER A 118 -3.88 -7.93 -9.49
C SER A 118 -3.23 -6.80 -10.27
N ASP A 119 -3.04 -6.96 -11.57
CA ASP A 119 -2.56 -5.85 -12.41
C ASP A 119 -3.60 -4.70 -12.43
N ILE A 120 -3.09 -3.46 -12.52
CA ILE A 120 -3.90 -2.27 -12.78
C ILE A 120 -4.20 -2.24 -14.29
N ILE A 121 -5.48 -2.29 -14.66
CA ILE A 121 -5.97 -2.26 -16.05
C ILE A 121 -5.89 -0.85 -16.65
#